data_AF-A0A1G8C5E0-F1
#
_entry.id   AF-A0A1G8C5E0-F1
#
_cell.length_a   1.000
_cell.length_b   1.000
_cell.length_c   1.000
_cell.angle_alpha   90.00
_cell.angle_beta   90.00
_cell.angle_gamma   90.00
#
_symmetry.space_group_name_H-M   'P 1'
#
loop_
_entity.id
_entity.type
_entity.pdbx_description
1 polymer ?
#
loop_
_entity_poly.entity_id
_entity_poly.type
_entity_poly.pdbx_seq_one_letter_code
_entity_poly.pdbx_strand_id
1 'polypeptide(L)'
;MKNKIVLLLFFSFFVFTLTSCTNDTDESFKLITKVVETTNKGTLQTYLYAYNGNQIVSIDGSKDRMDFTYTDGLISKMVMLNKTNQLRETTEYSYLKGKLVSVISLGNYKINYIHNSDKIVSYERFTLGSGNEEIKEYHGILYFDNENLIKEEGIYDNTLVGVDSKYSISFDYDAKKNPLFNILGFRKLLNQNDKISINNTVISTVITSVSKDDQITSSAYLYKNSFTYDLDNYPTERVSENTVATNGDIGFLKTEYFY
;
A
#
# COMPACT_ATOMS: atom_id res chain seq x y z
N MET A 1 31.26 81.72 28.75
CA MET A 1 30.07 81.09 29.38
C MET A 1 29.98 79.64 28.93
N LYS A 2 30.02 78.74 29.92
CA LYS A 2 29.36 77.41 30.00
C LYS A 2 29.56 76.34 28.90
N ASN A 3 30.23 75.25 29.34
CA ASN A 3 29.83 73.82 29.27
C ASN A 3 29.78 73.14 27.89
N LYS A 4 30.62 72.13 27.57
CA LYS A 4 30.64 70.71 28.00
C LYS A 4 29.36 69.91 27.69
N ILE A 5 29.59 68.68 27.19
CA ILE A 5 28.76 67.43 27.11
C ILE A 5 28.78 66.95 25.64
N VAL A 6 29.64 66.02 25.19
CA VAL A 6 29.77 64.58 25.51
C VAL A 6 28.43 63.83 25.47
N LEU A 7 28.11 63.20 24.33
CA LEU A 7 27.40 61.93 24.38
C LEU A 7 27.98 60.95 23.35
N LEU A 8 28.90 60.16 23.86
CA LEU A 8 29.25 58.81 23.48
C LEU A 8 28.00 57.97 23.18
N LEU A 9 27.82 57.50 21.95
CA LEU A 9 27.08 56.28 21.64
C LEU A 9 27.80 55.51 20.51
N PHE A 10 29.03 55.08 20.82
CA PHE A 10 29.52 53.79 20.35
C PHE A 10 28.82 52.73 21.20
N PHE A 11 27.78 52.09 20.67
CA PHE A 11 27.36 50.79 21.18
C PHE A 11 26.71 49.98 20.07
N SER A 12 27.46 48.99 19.60
CA SER A 12 26.96 47.65 19.33
C SER A 12 25.71 47.51 18.46
N PHE A 13 25.92 47.27 17.16
CA PHE A 13 25.15 46.21 16.48
C PHE A 13 26.04 45.51 15.44
N PHE A 14 27.16 44.97 15.95
CA PHE A 14 27.74 43.76 15.38
C PHE A 14 27.02 42.58 16.07
N VAL A 15 26.81 41.48 15.33
CA VAL A 15 25.96 40.33 15.70
C VAL A 15 24.46 40.67 15.47
N PHE A 16 23.76 40.12 14.48
CA PHE A 16 23.53 38.70 14.23
C PHE A 16 23.51 38.38 12.71
N THR A 17 24.66 37.96 12.17
CA THR A 17 24.66 36.94 11.11
C THR A 17 24.57 35.58 11.80
N LEU A 18 23.40 35.24 12.34
CA LEU A 18 23.08 33.87 12.74
C LEU A 18 22.10 33.34 11.70
N THR A 19 22.62 32.57 10.75
CA THR A 19 22.42 31.11 10.71
C THR A 19 20.93 30.75 10.76
N SER A 20 20.26 30.87 9.61
CA SER A 20 19.24 29.89 9.27
C SER A 20 19.81 28.98 8.19
N CYS A 21 20.88 28.24 8.54
CA CYS A 21 20.77 26.82 8.32
C CYS A 21 19.70 26.40 9.32
N THR A 22 18.43 26.44 8.89
CA THR A 22 17.53 25.42 9.39
C THR A 22 18.33 24.14 9.21
N ASN A 23 18.63 23.46 10.31
CA ASN A 23 18.85 22.04 10.19
C ASN A 23 17.49 21.59 9.66
N ASP A 24 17.38 21.52 8.32
CA ASP A 24 16.64 20.43 7.73
C ASP A 24 17.28 19.22 8.43
N THR A 25 16.65 18.80 9.52
CA THR A 25 16.64 17.40 9.84
C THR A 25 16.02 16.82 8.58
N ASP A 26 16.87 16.55 7.60
CA ASP A 26 16.59 15.63 6.52
C ASP A 26 16.20 14.38 7.30
N GLU A 27 14.90 14.23 7.55
CA GLU A 27 14.36 12.96 7.96
C GLU A 27 14.71 12.07 6.79
N SER A 28 15.83 11.35 6.93
CA SER A 28 16.30 10.43 5.93
C SER A 28 15.26 9.33 5.87
N PHE A 29 14.31 9.47 4.96
CA PHE A 29 13.28 8.48 4.75
C PHE A 29 13.96 7.23 4.17
N LYS A 30 13.59 6.06 4.68
CA LYS A 30 14.17 4.80 4.24
C LYS A 30 13.32 4.24 3.11
N LEU A 31 13.99 3.78 2.05
CA LEU A 31 13.38 3.02 0.97
C LEU A 31 13.87 1.59 1.09
N ILE A 32 12.96 0.65 0.96
CA ILE A 32 13.32 -0.76 1.00
C ILE A 32 14.15 -1.12 -0.24
N THR A 33 15.32 -1.70 -0.07
CA THR A 33 16.20 -2.12 -1.16
C THR A 33 16.15 -3.64 -1.41
N LYS A 34 15.81 -4.42 -0.38
CA LYS A 34 15.70 -5.88 -0.49
C LYS A 34 14.65 -6.43 0.48
N VAL A 35 13.93 -7.45 0.02
CA VAL A 35 13.08 -8.31 0.85
C VAL A 35 13.56 -9.75 0.74
N VAL A 36 13.63 -10.45 1.85
CA VAL A 36 13.85 -11.91 1.89
C VAL A 36 12.65 -12.57 2.56
N GLU A 37 11.97 -13.45 1.85
CA GLU A 37 10.85 -14.24 2.35
C GLU A 37 11.26 -15.69 2.56
N THR A 38 10.97 -16.23 3.75
CA THR A 38 11.22 -17.61 4.13
C THR A 38 9.90 -18.29 4.45
N THR A 39 9.52 -19.24 3.63
CA THR A 39 8.31 -20.07 3.85
C THR A 39 8.49 -21.01 5.05
N ASN A 40 7.39 -21.58 5.55
CA ASN A 40 7.39 -22.63 6.58
C ASN A 40 8.25 -23.86 6.21
N LYS A 41 8.44 -24.13 4.91
CA LYS A 41 9.29 -25.20 4.38
C LYS A 41 10.77 -24.79 4.24
N GLY A 42 11.15 -23.59 4.68
CA GLY A 42 12.50 -23.05 4.58
C GLY A 42 12.89 -22.60 3.17
N THR A 43 11.96 -22.58 2.21
CA THR A 43 12.24 -22.04 0.86
C THR A 43 12.38 -20.53 0.93
N LEU A 44 13.48 -20.02 0.38
CA LEU A 44 13.82 -18.61 0.33
C LEU A 44 13.41 -17.99 -1.01
N GLN A 45 12.84 -16.80 -0.96
CA GLN A 45 12.65 -15.92 -2.10
C GLN A 45 13.23 -14.55 -1.78
N THR A 46 13.92 -13.96 -2.75
CA THR A 46 14.54 -12.64 -2.60
C THR A 46 13.97 -11.71 -3.66
N TYR A 47 13.68 -10.49 -3.24
CA TYR A 47 13.21 -9.40 -4.10
C TYR A 47 14.15 -8.22 -3.94
N LEU A 48 14.61 -7.67 -5.06
CA LEU A 48 15.49 -6.50 -5.10
C LEU A 48 14.74 -5.31 -5.69
N TYR A 49 14.82 -4.17 -5.02
CA TYR A 49 14.08 -2.97 -5.36
C TYR A 49 15.05 -1.93 -5.92
N ALA A 50 14.75 -1.41 -7.12
CA ALA A 50 15.53 -0.36 -7.76
C ALA A 50 14.71 0.93 -7.84
N TYR A 51 15.37 2.08 -7.69
CA TYR A 51 14.71 3.38 -7.59
C TYR A 51 15.38 4.45 -8.46
N ASN A 52 14.59 5.47 -8.80
CA ASN A 52 15.05 6.78 -9.23
C ASN A 52 14.51 7.83 -8.23
N GLY A 53 15.35 8.29 -7.31
CA GLY A 53 14.87 9.02 -6.13
C GLY A 53 13.99 8.12 -5.26
N ASN A 54 12.75 8.54 -5.00
CA ASN A 54 11.73 7.73 -4.30
C ASN A 54 10.70 7.07 -5.25
N GLN A 55 10.90 7.16 -6.56
CA GLN A 55 10.11 6.42 -7.54
C GLN A 55 10.69 5.01 -7.68
N ILE A 56 9.87 3.99 -7.44
CA ILE A 56 10.30 2.61 -7.67
C ILE A 56 10.36 2.37 -9.18
N VAL A 57 11.49 1.88 -9.68
CA VAL A 57 11.67 1.58 -11.11
C VAL A 57 11.33 0.12 -11.37
N SER A 58 11.79 -0.78 -10.51
CA SER A 58 11.54 -2.21 -10.65
C SER A 58 11.63 -2.97 -9.33
N ILE A 59 10.94 -4.11 -9.28
CA ILE A 59 11.14 -5.17 -8.28
C ILE A 59 11.59 -6.42 -9.04
N ASP A 60 12.78 -6.92 -8.74
CA ASP A 60 13.32 -8.14 -9.33
C ASP A 60 13.21 -9.30 -8.33
N GLY A 61 12.28 -10.21 -8.56
CA GLY A 61 12.04 -11.40 -7.73
C GLY A 61 12.85 -12.61 -8.19
N SER A 62 12.59 -13.80 -7.65
CA SER A 62 13.26 -15.03 -8.14
C SER A 62 12.64 -15.59 -9.43
N LYS A 63 11.34 -15.36 -9.65
CA LYS A 63 10.56 -15.94 -10.76
C LYS A 63 10.10 -14.92 -11.80
N ASP A 64 10.00 -13.67 -11.37
CA ASP A 64 9.44 -12.57 -12.14
C ASP A 64 10.22 -11.29 -11.88
N ARG A 65 9.88 -10.28 -12.69
CA ARG A 65 10.29 -8.90 -12.54
C ARG A 65 9.06 -8.03 -12.76
N MET A 66 8.91 -7.00 -11.95
CA MET A 66 7.88 -5.98 -12.10
C MET A 66 8.53 -4.65 -12.41
N ASP A 67 8.12 -4.00 -13.50
CA ASP A 67 8.57 -2.66 -13.90
C ASP A 67 7.45 -1.65 -13.73
N PHE A 68 7.81 -0.42 -13.32
CA PHE A 68 6.86 0.64 -12.99
C PHE A 68 7.07 1.85 -13.90
N THR A 69 5.98 2.47 -14.35
CA THR A 69 6.02 3.72 -15.11
C THR A 69 5.22 4.80 -14.41
N TYR A 70 5.76 6.02 -14.39
CA TYR A 70 5.16 7.16 -13.72
C TYR A 70 4.63 8.20 -14.72
N THR A 71 3.53 8.84 -14.35
CA THR A 71 3.02 10.07 -14.98
C THR A 71 2.68 11.04 -13.86
N ASP A 72 3.24 12.26 -13.89
CA ASP A 72 3.01 13.31 -12.89
C ASP A 72 3.21 12.86 -11.43
N GLY A 73 4.23 12.02 -11.18
CA GLY A 73 4.56 11.51 -9.85
C GLY A 73 3.62 10.38 -9.35
N LEU A 74 2.73 9.88 -10.19
CA LEU A 74 1.84 8.75 -9.90
C LEU A 74 2.22 7.53 -10.74
N ILE A 75 2.14 6.34 -10.15
CA ILE A 75 2.37 5.09 -10.88
C ILE A 75 1.21 4.89 -11.87
N SER A 76 1.50 5.04 -13.16
CA SER A 76 0.54 4.92 -14.25
C SER A 76 0.47 3.52 -14.85
N LYS A 77 1.52 2.70 -14.67
CA LYS A 77 1.61 1.36 -15.24
C LYS A 77 2.52 0.45 -14.41
N MET A 78 2.13 -0.82 -14.31
CA MET A 78 2.98 -1.92 -13.87
C MET A 78 3.03 -3.00 -14.95
N VAL A 79 4.23 -3.49 -15.24
CA VAL A 79 4.44 -4.59 -16.19
C VAL A 79 5.13 -5.74 -15.47
N MET A 80 4.48 -6.89 -15.41
CA MET A 80 5.07 -8.11 -14.88
C MET A 80 5.63 -8.95 -16.02
N LEU A 81 6.92 -9.30 -15.91
CA LEU A 81 7.66 -10.14 -16.83
C LEU A 81 8.11 -11.41 -16.10
N ASN A 82 8.22 -12.53 -16.80
CA ASN A 82 9.00 -13.65 -16.27
C ASN A 82 10.51 -13.41 -16.45
N LYS A 83 11.35 -14.30 -15.92
CA LYS A 83 12.82 -14.20 -16.07
C LYS A 83 13.36 -14.37 -17.49
N THR A 84 12.54 -14.82 -18.44
CA THR A 84 12.89 -14.82 -19.87
C THR A 84 12.38 -13.57 -20.60
N ASN A 85 11.98 -12.53 -19.85
CA ASN A 85 11.44 -11.25 -20.33
C ASN A 85 10.14 -11.40 -21.15
N GLN A 86 9.40 -12.49 -20.97
CA GLN A 86 8.09 -12.64 -21.57
C GLN A 86 7.04 -11.95 -20.68
N LEU A 87 6.16 -11.20 -21.33
CA LEU A 87 5.06 -10.51 -20.70
C LEU A 87 4.10 -11.50 -20.01
N ARG A 88 3.83 -11.24 -18.72
CA ARG A 88 2.82 -11.97 -17.92
C ARG A 88 1.56 -11.16 -17.72
N GLU A 89 1.72 -9.91 -17.31
CA GLU A 89 0.61 -9.03 -16.98
C GLU A 89 1.00 -7.57 -17.24
N THR A 90 0.04 -6.76 -17.66
CA THR A 90 0.15 -5.31 -17.65
C THR A 90 -1.04 -4.73 -16.93
N THR A 91 -0.77 -3.92 -15.91
CA THR A 91 -1.79 -3.21 -15.14
C THR A 91 -1.62 -1.72 -15.37
N GLU A 92 -2.68 -1.07 -15.83
CA GLU A 92 -2.73 0.36 -16.11
C GLU A 92 -3.58 1.08 -15.07
N TYR A 93 -3.14 2.27 -14.65
CA TYR A 93 -3.73 3.06 -13.59
C TYR A 93 -4.13 4.43 -14.13
N SER A 94 -5.41 4.76 -13.99
CA SER A 94 -5.97 6.03 -14.43
C SER A 94 -6.35 6.90 -13.24
N TYR A 95 -6.03 8.19 -13.33
CA TYR A 95 -6.22 9.16 -12.25
C TYR A 95 -7.04 10.36 -12.72
N LEU A 96 -7.84 10.90 -11.81
CA LEU A 96 -8.51 12.19 -11.97
C LEU A 96 -8.15 13.08 -10.78
N LYS A 97 -7.51 14.22 -11.04
CA LYS A 97 -7.05 15.16 -9.99
C LYS A 97 -6.23 14.46 -8.89
N GLY A 98 -5.34 13.54 -9.28
CA GLY A 98 -4.48 12.78 -8.38
C GLY A 98 -5.15 11.65 -7.59
N LYS A 99 -6.46 11.41 -7.79
CA LYS A 99 -7.20 10.29 -7.18
C LYS A 99 -7.34 9.15 -8.20
N LEU A 100 -7.07 7.92 -7.79
CA LEU A 100 -7.20 6.73 -8.65
C LEU A 100 -8.68 6.51 -8.98
N VAL A 101 -9.02 6.45 -10.28
CA VAL A 101 -10.40 6.26 -10.74
C VAL A 101 -10.60 4.95 -11.50
N SER A 102 -9.53 4.36 -12.04
CA SER A 102 -9.62 3.06 -12.70
C SER A 102 -8.30 2.29 -12.65
N VAL A 103 -8.41 0.97 -12.56
CA VAL A 103 -7.32 0.00 -12.71
C VAL A 103 -7.75 -1.00 -13.78
N ILE A 104 -6.89 -1.24 -14.77
CA ILE A 104 -7.15 -2.22 -15.82
C ILE A 104 -5.97 -3.19 -15.86
N SER A 105 -6.20 -4.45 -15.54
CA SER A 105 -5.27 -5.54 -15.87
C SER A 105 -5.65 -6.10 -17.24
N LEU A 106 -4.79 -5.87 -18.24
CA LEU A 106 -5.10 -6.12 -19.65
C LEU A 106 -5.46 -7.59 -19.88
N GLY A 107 -6.68 -7.83 -20.37
CA GLY A 107 -7.21 -9.17 -20.65
C GLY A 107 -7.63 -9.96 -19.40
N ASN A 108 -7.73 -9.32 -18.23
CA ASN A 108 -8.07 -9.98 -16.98
C ASN A 108 -9.24 -9.29 -16.27
N TYR A 109 -9.04 -8.09 -15.73
CA TYR A 109 -10.06 -7.40 -14.96
C TYR A 109 -9.96 -5.89 -15.06
N LYS A 110 -11.05 -5.23 -14.68
CA LYS A 110 -11.13 -3.78 -14.51
C LYS A 110 -11.75 -3.45 -13.16
N ILE A 111 -11.24 -2.41 -12.51
CA ILE A 111 -11.83 -1.85 -11.29
C ILE A 111 -12.08 -0.37 -11.53
N ASN A 112 -13.29 0.11 -11.23
CA ASN A 112 -13.63 1.53 -11.23
C ASN A 112 -13.78 2.02 -9.79
N TYR A 113 -13.35 3.25 -9.52
CA TYR A 113 -13.39 3.87 -8.20
C TYR A 113 -14.12 5.20 -8.21
N ILE A 114 -14.93 5.45 -7.18
CA ILE A 114 -15.64 6.70 -6.94
C ILE A 114 -15.28 7.21 -5.55
N HIS A 115 -14.67 8.39 -5.48
CA HIS A 115 -14.25 9.02 -4.23
C HIS A 115 -15.40 9.86 -3.67
N ASN A 116 -16.18 9.28 -2.75
CA ASN A 116 -17.39 9.90 -2.20
C ASN A 116 -17.06 10.97 -1.14
N SER A 117 -16.02 10.72 -0.35
CA SER A 117 -15.45 11.64 0.64
C SER A 117 -13.97 11.32 0.84
N ASP A 118 -13.25 12.09 1.66
CA ASP A 118 -11.81 11.85 1.89
C ASP A 118 -11.51 10.48 2.52
N LYS A 119 -12.50 9.86 3.17
CA LYS A 119 -12.34 8.60 3.91
C LYS A 119 -13.12 7.42 3.30
N ILE A 120 -13.88 7.64 2.22
CA ILE A 120 -14.79 6.63 1.67
C ILE A 120 -14.67 6.59 0.15
N VAL A 121 -14.29 5.41 -0.38
CA VAL A 121 -14.18 5.15 -1.82
C VAL A 121 -15.04 3.96 -2.19
N SER A 122 -16.03 4.16 -3.06
CA SER A 122 -16.78 3.04 -3.66
C SER A 122 -15.99 2.45 -4.82
N TYR A 123 -16.16 1.15 -5.06
CA TYR A 123 -15.56 0.50 -6.21
C TYR A 123 -16.46 -0.57 -6.82
N GLU A 124 -16.20 -0.87 -8.08
CA GLU A 124 -16.81 -1.97 -8.81
C GLU A 124 -15.72 -2.72 -9.57
N ARG A 125 -15.73 -4.05 -9.49
CA ARG A 125 -14.81 -4.91 -10.22
C ARG A 125 -15.53 -5.72 -11.28
N PHE A 126 -14.89 -5.84 -12.43
CA PHE A 126 -15.38 -6.55 -13.60
C PHE A 126 -14.32 -7.55 -14.08
N THR A 127 -14.73 -8.75 -14.47
CA THR A 127 -13.95 -9.61 -15.35
C THR A 127 -14.02 -9.06 -16.77
N LEU A 128 -12.92 -9.10 -17.50
CA LEU A 128 -12.88 -8.76 -18.93
C LEU A 128 -13.03 -10.03 -19.76
N GLY A 129 -14.20 -10.20 -20.39
CA GLY A 129 -14.51 -11.29 -21.30
C GLY A 129 -13.91 -11.10 -22.70
N SER A 130 -14.15 -12.08 -23.57
CA SER A 130 -13.74 -11.99 -24.98
C SER A 130 -14.45 -10.82 -25.66
N GLY A 131 -13.73 -9.97 -26.39
CA GLY A 131 -14.32 -8.85 -27.13
C GLY A 131 -14.69 -7.62 -26.30
N ASN A 132 -14.04 -7.42 -25.13
CA ASN A 132 -14.27 -6.29 -24.20
C ASN A 132 -15.63 -6.32 -23.48
N GLU A 133 -16.25 -7.49 -23.35
CA GLU A 133 -17.40 -7.66 -22.46
C GLU A 133 -16.96 -7.46 -21.00
N GLU A 134 -17.67 -6.64 -20.24
CA GLU A 134 -17.43 -6.40 -18.82
C GLU A 134 -18.49 -7.13 -17.99
N ILE A 135 -18.09 -8.18 -17.27
CA ILE A 135 -18.98 -8.92 -16.36
C ILE A 135 -18.69 -8.46 -14.95
N LYS A 136 -19.65 -7.80 -14.30
CA LYS A 136 -19.49 -7.32 -12.92
C LYS A 136 -19.37 -8.50 -11.96
N GLU A 137 -18.25 -8.58 -11.23
CA GLU A 137 -18.00 -9.64 -10.26
C GLU A 137 -18.53 -9.27 -8.88
N TYR A 138 -18.19 -8.06 -8.43
CA TYR A 138 -18.58 -7.51 -7.14
C TYR A 138 -18.41 -6.00 -7.09
N HIS A 139 -19.07 -5.37 -6.12
CA HIS A 139 -18.89 -3.97 -5.77
C HIS A 139 -18.76 -3.79 -4.27
N GLY A 140 -18.24 -2.65 -3.85
CA GLY A 140 -17.96 -2.42 -2.45
C GLY A 140 -17.53 -1.02 -2.08
N ILE A 141 -17.08 -0.89 -0.84
CA ILE A 141 -16.63 0.35 -0.22
C ILE A 141 -15.32 0.10 0.53
N LEU A 142 -14.37 0.99 0.31
CA LEU A 142 -13.13 1.12 1.07
C LEU A 142 -13.27 2.26 2.08
N TYR A 143 -12.92 1.98 3.33
CA TYR A 143 -12.96 2.93 4.43
C TYR A 143 -11.54 3.21 4.92
N PHE A 144 -11.22 4.50 5.02
CA PHE A 144 -9.91 4.98 5.44
C PHE A 144 -9.99 5.75 6.76
N ASP A 145 -8.98 5.58 7.59
CA ASP A 145 -8.76 6.45 8.73
C ASP A 145 -7.26 6.67 8.96
N ASN A 146 -6.86 7.92 9.23
CA ASN A 146 -5.46 8.32 9.41
C ASN A 146 -4.53 7.77 8.31
N GLU A 147 -4.94 7.89 7.05
CA GLU A 147 -4.24 7.36 5.86
C GLU A 147 -4.07 5.83 5.80
N ASN A 148 -4.67 5.06 6.71
CA ASN A 148 -4.73 3.60 6.66
C ASN A 148 -6.08 3.12 6.08
N LEU A 149 -6.05 2.08 5.25
CA LEU A 149 -7.25 1.33 4.86
C LEU A 149 -7.71 0.50 6.06
N ILE A 150 -8.78 0.90 6.74
CA ILE A 150 -9.25 0.22 7.96
C ILE A 150 -10.28 -0.87 7.66
N LYS A 151 -11.00 -0.76 6.55
CA LYS A 151 -12.04 -1.72 6.17
C LYS A 151 -12.30 -1.74 4.67
N GLU A 152 -12.60 -2.93 4.15
CA GLU A 152 -13.20 -3.17 2.85
C GLU A 152 -14.49 -3.97 3.06
N GLU A 153 -15.59 -3.54 2.43
CA GLU A 153 -16.83 -4.30 2.38
C GLU A 153 -17.24 -4.50 0.93
N GLY A 154 -17.62 -5.72 0.57
CA GLY A 154 -18.05 -6.02 -0.79
C GLY A 154 -19.23 -6.99 -0.87
N ILE A 155 -19.94 -6.91 -1.98
CA ILE A 155 -21.11 -7.74 -2.34
C ILE A 155 -20.81 -8.37 -3.69
N TYR A 156 -20.93 -9.69 -3.77
CA TYR A 156 -20.78 -10.41 -5.04
C TYR A 156 -22.04 -10.21 -5.89
N ASP A 157 -21.84 -9.72 -7.12
CA ASP A 157 -22.93 -9.46 -8.07
C ASP A 157 -23.22 -10.68 -8.95
N ASN A 158 -22.24 -11.57 -9.14
CA ASN A 158 -22.37 -12.76 -9.97
C ASN A 158 -22.74 -14.01 -9.16
N THR A 159 -23.81 -13.92 -8.35
CA THR A 159 -24.34 -15.03 -7.56
C THR A 159 -25.56 -15.68 -8.21
N LEU A 160 -25.92 -16.88 -7.74
CA LEU A 160 -27.16 -17.53 -8.15
C LEU A 160 -28.38 -16.71 -7.68
N VAL A 161 -29.48 -16.80 -8.43
CA VAL A 161 -30.75 -16.13 -8.06
C VAL A 161 -31.17 -16.53 -6.64
N GLY A 162 -31.49 -15.53 -5.82
CA GLY A 162 -31.89 -15.72 -4.41
C GLY A 162 -30.72 -15.98 -3.46
N VAL A 163 -29.47 -15.79 -3.90
CA VAL A 163 -28.27 -15.90 -3.06
C VAL A 163 -27.60 -14.54 -2.93
N ASP A 164 -27.54 -14.04 -1.70
CA ASP A 164 -26.74 -12.86 -1.36
C ASP A 164 -25.41 -13.31 -0.78
N SER A 165 -24.29 -12.90 -1.38
CA SER A 165 -22.96 -13.17 -0.84
C SER A 165 -22.20 -11.87 -0.59
N LYS A 166 -21.60 -11.76 0.59
CA LYS A 166 -20.90 -10.57 1.06
C LYS A 166 -19.56 -10.96 1.68
N TYR A 167 -18.63 -10.02 1.65
CA TYR A 167 -17.40 -10.11 2.42
C TYR A 167 -17.10 -8.79 3.12
N SER A 168 -16.37 -8.88 4.22
CA SER A 168 -15.81 -7.75 4.95
C SER A 168 -14.39 -8.11 5.35
N ILE A 169 -13.45 -7.19 5.10
CA ILE A 169 -12.09 -7.28 5.60
C ILE A 169 -11.85 -6.07 6.49
N SER A 170 -11.39 -6.29 7.72
CA SER A 170 -10.96 -5.21 8.62
C SER A 170 -9.51 -5.37 9.01
N PHE A 171 -8.84 -4.23 9.22
CA PHE A 171 -7.40 -4.18 9.47
C PHE A 171 -7.12 -3.40 10.75
N ASP A 172 -6.36 -4.03 11.65
CA ASP A 172 -5.80 -3.36 12.81
C ASP A 172 -4.31 -3.08 12.58
N TYR A 173 -3.88 -1.91 13.01
CA TYR A 173 -2.56 -1.38 12.75
C TYR A 173 -1.80 -1.15 14.05
N ASP A 174 -0.47 -1.21 13.97
CA ASP A 174 0.37 -0.59 14.97
C ASP A 174 0.64 0.90 14.66
N ALA A 175 1.52 1.52 15.45
CA ALA A 175 1.93 2.91 15.26
C ALA A 175 3.25 3.06 14.48
N LYS A 176 3.73 2.00 13.81
CA LYS A 176 5.06 1.95 13.16
C LYS A 176 4.92 2.07 11.65
N LYS A 177 6.01 2.38 10.95
CA LYS A 177 5.97 2.75 9.52
C LYS A 177 5.81 1.51 8.64
N ASN A 178 4.92 1.57 7.65
CA ASN A 178 4.86 0.56 6.59
C ASN A 178 6.10 0.65 5.69
N PRO A 179 6.72 -0.48 5.28
CA PRO A 179 7.96 -0.47 4.48
C PRO A 179 7.79 0.17 3.10
N LEU A 180 6.56 0.24 2.56
CA LEU A 180 6.26 0.78 1.24
C LEU A 180 5.78 2.25 1.29
N PHE A 181 5.61 2.82 2.49
CA PHE A 181 5.00 4.14 2.70
C PHE A 181 5.74 5.28 1.98
N ASN A 182 7.07 5.20 1.91
CA ASN A 182 7.92 6.23 1.31
C ASN A 182 8.06 6.11 -0.21
N ILE A 183 7.54 5.04 -0.82
CA ILE A 183 7.57 4.88 -2.26
C ILE A 183 6.55 5.82 -2.88
N LEU A 184 7.02 6.73 -3.75
CA LEU A 184 6.17 7.75 -4.35
C LEU A 184 5.03 7.10 -5.14
N GLY A 185 3.81 7.58 -4.90
CA GLY A 185 2.61 7.13 -5.61
C GLY A 185 2.07 5.76 -5.17
N PHE A 186 2.83 4.94 -4.42
CA PHE A 186 2.42 3.57 -4.10
C PHE A 186 1.12 3.51 -3.28
N ARG A 187 0.95 4.41 -2.30
CA ARG A 187 -0.27 4.52 -1.49
C ARG A 187 -1.54 4.87 -2.27
N LYS A 188 -1.41 5.27 -3.55
CA LYS A 188 -2.55 5.61 -4.40
C LYS A 188 -3.13 4.38 -5.11
N LEU A 189 -2.50 3.21 -4.99
CA LEU A 189 -2.86 1.99 -5.70
C LEU A 189 -3.88 1.18 -4.92
N LEU A 190 -5.16 1.62 -4.93
CA LEU A 190 -6.22 1.07 -4.07
C LEU A 190 -6.46 -0.45 -4.24
N ASN A 191 -5.98 -1.07 -5.32
CA ASN A 191 -6.02 -2.52 -5.52
C ASN A 191 -4.90 -3.31 -4.81
N GLN A 192 -4.03 -2.64 -4.04
CA GLN A 192 -2.95 -3.27 -3.28
C GLN A 192 -3.32 -3.57 -1.82
N ASN A 193 -4.60 -3.41 -1.45
CA ASN A 193 -5.14 -3.70 -0.12
C ASN A 193 -4.36 -2.93 0.98
N ASP A 194 -4.16 -3.51 2.15
CA ASP A 194 -3.50 -2.93 3.32
C ASP A 194 -2.05 -2.48 3.09
N LYS A 195 -1.40 -2.92 2.00
CA LYS A 195 -0.05 -2.45 1.62
C LYS A 195 0.02 -0.95 1.32
N ILE A 196 -1.10 -0.29 1.06
CA ILE A 196 -1.16 1.15 0.80
C ILE A 196 -1.16 2.00 2.08
N SER A 197 -1.39 1.37 3.22
CA SER A 197 -1.52 2.01 4.52
C SER A 197 -0.18 2.54 5.03
N ILE A 198 -0.23 3.57 5.87
CA ILE A 198 0.96 4.22 6.43
C ILE A 198 1.58 3.39 7.56
N ASN A 199 0.76 2.57 8.22
CA ASN A 199 1.17 1.69 9.32
C ASN A 199 1.20 0.21 8.92
N ASN A 200 1.81 -0.62 9.78
CA ASN A 200 1.85 -2.05 9.58
C ASN A 200 0.59 -2.71 10.12
N THR A 201 -0.05 -3.52 9.28
CA THR A 201 -1.21 -4.34 9.66
C THR A 201 -0.77 -5.47 10.57
N VAL A 202 -1.18 -5.43 11.84
CA VAL A 202 -0.90 -6.49 12.82
C VAL A 202 -1.97 -7.58 12.82
N ILE A 203 -3.21 -7.22 12.49
CA ILE A 203 -4.33 -8.16 12.40
C ILE A 203 -5.17 -7.82 11.17
N SER A 204 -5.59 -8.85 10.43
CA SER A 204 -6.64 -8.76 9.43
C SER A 204 -7.73 -9.77 9.72
N THR A 205 -8.98 -9.32 9.76
CA THR A 205 -10.15 -10.20 9.93
C THR A 205 -10.93 -10.23 8.64
N VAL A 206 -11.06 -11.41 8.03
CA VAL A 206 -11.87 -11.64 6.82
C VAL A 206 -13.13 -12.37 7.22
N ILE A 207 -14.28 -11.75 6.98
CA ILE A 207 -15.59 -12.34 7.19
C ILE A 207 -16.26 -12.52 5.84
N THR A 208 -16.78 -13.71 5.58
CA THR A 208 -17.67 -13.98 4.45
C THR A 208 -19.02 -14.43 4.96
N SER A 209 -20.09 -14.03 4.27
CA SER A 209 -21.45 -14.42 4.61
C SER A 209 -22.22 -14.71 3.33
N VAL A 210 -23.01 -15.77 3.36
CA VAL A 210 -23.94 -16.16 2.31
C VAL A 210 -25.31 -16.32 2.91
N SER A 211 -26.29 -15.66 2.31
CA SER A 211 -27.71 -15.83 2.64
C SER A 211 -28.46 -16.48 1.49
N LYS A 212 -29.26 -17.49 1.79
CA LYS A 212 -30.14 -18.19 0.86
C LYS A 212 -31.32 -18.78 1.64
N ASP A 213 -32.55 -18.62 1.12
CA ASP A 213 -33.77 -19.21 1.70
C ASP A 213 -33.91 -18.93 3.22
N ASP A 214 -33.70 -17.67 3.63
CA ASP A 214 -33.70 -17.18 5.02
C ASP A 214 -32.64 -17.79 5.95
N GLN A 215 -31.72 -18.61 5.43
CA GLN A 215 -30.56 -19.12 6.17
C GLN A 215 -29.33 -18.27 5.90
N ILE A 216 -28.51 -18.06 6.93
CA ILE A 216 -27.23 -17.35 6.83
C ILE A 216 -26.11 -18.30 7.27
N THR A 217 -25.13 -18.49 6.39
CA THR A 217 -23.87 -19.15 6.71
C THR A 217 -22.75 -18.13 6.66
N SER A 218 -21.92 -18.08 7.69
CA SER A 218 -20.80 -17.15 7.76
C SER A 218 -19.51 -17.84 8.20
N SER A 219 -18.38 -17.33 7.73
CA SER A 219 -17.06 -17.75 8.18
C SER A 219 -16.21 -16.53 8.54
N ALA A 220 -15.26 -16.71 9.45
CA ALA A 220 -14.33 -15.67 9.86
C ALA A 220 -12.91 -16.26 9.93
N TYR A 221 -11.97 -15.57 9.30
CA TYR A 221 -10.54 -15.91 9.30
C TYR A 221 -9.74 -14.76 9.87
N LEU A 222 -8.76 -15.09 10.71
CA LEU A 222 -7.90 -14.13 11.39
C LEU A 222 -6.45 -14.34 10.95
N TYR A 223 -5.86 -13.31 10.36
CA TYR A 223 -4.46 -13.28 9.98
C TYR A 223 -3.72 -12.36 10.94
N LYS A 224 -2.59 -12.82 11.48
CA LYS A 224 -1.78 -12.06 12.44
C LYS A 224 -0.37 -11.87 11.92
N ASN A 225 0.16 -10.68 12.14
CA ASN A 225 1.55 -10.34 11.86
C ASN A 225 2.20 -9.84 13.14
N SER A 226 3.40 -10.34 13.42
CA SER A 226 4.31 -9.78 14.43
C SER A 226 5.47 -9.12 13.72
N PHE A 227 5.95 -7.99 14.22
CA PHE A 227 7.04 -7.23 13.60
C PHE A 227 8.14 -6.91 14.59
N THR A 228 9.36 -6.88 14.07
CA THR A 228 10.53 -6.29 14.72
C THR A 228 10.91 -5.02 13.99
N TYR A 229 11.35 -4.00 14.74
CA TYR A 229 11.61 -2.66 14.24
C TYR A 229 13.04 -2.21 14.50
N ASP A 230 13.55 -1.33 13.63
CA ASP A 230 14.74 -0.54 13.92
C ASP A 230 14.43 0.68 14.82
N LEU A 231 15.45 1.47 15.14
CA LEU A 231 15.32 2.68 15.96
C LEU A 231 14.48 3.79 15.31
N ASP A 232 14.31 3.75 13.99
CA ASP A 232 13.57 4.74 13.20
C ASP A 232 12.12 4.31 12.93
N ASN A 233 11.69 3.21 13.57
CA ASN A 233 10.37 2.58 13.49
C ASN A 233 10.03 1.95 12.13
N TYR A 234 11.05 1.56 11.35
CA TYR A 234 10.87 0.76 10.14
C TYR A 234 10.98 -0.73 10.47
N PRO A 235 10.12 -1.60 9.90
CA PRO A 235 10.16 -3.02 10.18
C PRO A 235 11.42 -3.62 9.57
N THR A 236 12.16 -4.41 10.34
CA THR A 236 13.30 -5.21 9.88
C THR A 236 12.91 -6.66 9.69
N GLU A 237 11.86 -7.11 10.38
CA GLU A 237 11.29 -8.46 10.27
C GLU A 237 9.77 -8.41 10.42
N ARG A 238 9.07 -9.28 9.70
CA ARG A 238 7.67 -9.65 9.92
C ARG A 238 7.55 -11.16 9.98
N VAL A 239 6.78 -11.66 10.94
CA VAL A 239 6.34 -13.05 11.01
C VAL A 239 4.82 -13.07 10.84
N SER A 240 4.36 -13.68 9.76
CA SER A 240 2.93 -13.84 9.45
C SER A 240 2.44 -15.23 9.84
N GLU A 241 1.41 -15.29 10.67
CA GLU A 241 0.69 -16.50 11.03
C GLU A 241 -0.41 -16.77 10.01
N ASN A 242 -0.21 -17.73 9.12
CA ASN A 242 -1.31 -18.24 8.30
C ASN A 242 -2.06 -19.31 9.08
N THR A 243 -3.16 -18.90 9.73
CA THR A 243 -4.03 -19.85 10.44
C THR A 243 -4.89 -20.70 9.51
N VAL A 244 -4.97 -20.38 8.20
CA VAL A 244 -5.36 -21.25 7.06
C VAL A 244 -5.47 -20.38 5.80
N ALA A 245 -4.88 -20.78 4.66
CA ALA A 245 -5.23 -20.23 3.34
C ALA A 245 -5.14 -21.29 2.24
N THR A 246 -6.30 -21.53 1.60
CA THR A 246 -6.61 -22.12 0.27
C THR A 246 -5.99 -23.46 -0.18
N ASN A 247 -4.80 -23.87 0.28
CA ASN A 247 -4.11 -25.09 -0.18
C ASN A 247 -3.69 -26.03 0.97
N GLY A 248 -4.17 -25.81 2.18
CA GLY A 248 -3.88 -26.68 3.34
C GLY A 248 -2.48 -26.53 3.94
N ASP A 249 -1.62 -25.66 3.40
CA ASP A 249 -0.33 -25.33 4.01
C ASP A 249 -0.53 -24.36 5.18
N ILE A 250 -0.47 -24.90 6.40
CA ILE A 250 -0.45 -24.14 7.66
C ILE A 250 1.01 -23.79 7.98
N GLY A 251 1.30 -22.55 8.38
CA GLY A 251 2.63 -22.20 8.86
C GLY A 251 2.92 -20.72 8.93
N PHE A 252 4.16 -20.43 9.36
CA PHE A 252 4.68 -19.09 9.46
C PHE A 252 5.40 -18.69 8.17
N LEU A 253 5.20 -17.45 7.74
CA LEU A 253 6.03 -16.80 6.73
C LEU A 253 6.87 -15.75 7.44
N LYS A 254 8.20 -15.88 7.37
CA LYS A 254 9.12 -14.84 7.84
C LYS A 254 9.51 -13.96 6.66
N THR A 255 9.39 -12.65 6.81
CA THR A 255 9.85 -11.63 5.85
C THR A 255 10.89 -10.75 6.52
N GLU A 256 12.06 -10.60 5.92
CA GLU A 256 13.11 -9.69 6.37
C GLU A 256 13.22 -8.51 5.40
N TYR A 257 13.30 -7.30 5.94
CA TYR A 257 13.33 -6.06 5.19
C TYR A 257 14.70 -5.38 5.36
N PHE A 258 15.25 -4.93 4.24
CA PHE A 258 16.53 -4.23 4.18
C PHE A 258 16.31 -2.90 3.47
N TYR A 259 16.83 -1.83 4.04
CA TYR A 259 16.71 -0.47 3.54
C TYR A 259 18.07 0.00 3.04
#